data_AF-A0A8J4V7N5-F1
#
_entry.id   AF-A0A8J4V7N5-F1
#
_cell.length_a   1.000
_cell.length_b   1.000
_cell.length_c   1.000
_cell.angle_alpha   90.00
_cell.angle_beta   90.00
_cell.angle_gamma   90.00
#
_symmetry.space_group_name_H-M   'P 1'
#
loop_
_entity.id
_entity.type
_entity.pdbx_description
1 polymer ?
#
loop_
_entity_poly.entity_id
_entity_poly.type
_entity_poly.pdbx_seq_one_letter_code
_entity_poly.pdbx_strand_id
1 'polypeptide(L)'
;MSIHSLRCASLLFGNRKLVTESGITIPTHVEDFLVELEESAKTGILVAYDNSLIGGLGVADPLKREAAVVVEGLKKMNVMPVMVTGDNCRTARAVAREVGIQDVMAEVMPAGKADVIRSFQNDGSVVATVGDGINDSPALAASDVGMAIGAGTDIAIEAADYVLMRNNLEDVITAIDLSRKTFARIRLNYVFAMAYNVVAIPIAAGVLYPSLRIMLPPWAAGA
;
A
#
# COMPACT_ATOMS: atom_id res chain seq x y z
N MET A 1 29.00 -49.59 -26.67
CA MET A 1 27.79 -48.77 -26.94
C MET A 1 27.07 -48.58 -25.60
N SER A 2 27.43 -47.55 -24.83
CA SER A 2 26.84 -47.32 -23.51
C SER A 2 26.18 -45.96 -23.51
N ILE A 3 24.89 -45.96 -23.84
CA ILE A 3 24.01 -44.81 -23.74
C ILE A 3 23.75 -44.64 -22.24
N HIS A 4 24.49 -43.73 -21.60
CA HIS A 4 24.11 -43.22 -20.29
C HIS A 4 22.84 -42.39 -20.48
N SER A 5 21.70 -42.96 -20.14
CA SER A 5 20.46 -42.22 -19.98
C SER A 5 20.64 -41.27 -18.81
N LEU A 6 20.83 -39.98 -19.10
CA LEU A 6 20.72 -38.92 -18.11
C LEU A 6 19.26 -38.90 -17.65
N ARG A 7 18.95 -39.55 -16.51
CA ARG A 7 17.67 -39.34 -15.84
C ARG A 7 17.61 -37.86 -15.45
N CYS A 8 16.71 -37.09 -16.06
CA CYS A 8 16.34 -35.78 -15.54
C CYS A 8 15.71 -35.99 -14.17
N ALA A 9 16.46 -35.70 -13.12
CA ALA A 9 15.90 -35.61 -11.79
C ALA A 9 14.96 -34.40 -11.73
N SER A 10 13.74 -34.59 -11.25
CA SER A 10 12.78 -33.50 -11.09
C SER A 10 12.86 -32.96 -9.67
N LEU A 11 13.23 -31.69 -9.54
CA LEU A 11 13.29 -30.98 -8.26
C LEU A 11 12.18 -29.93 -8.26
N LEU A 12 11.30 -30.00 -7.27
CA LEU A 12 10.13 -29.12 -7.14
C LEU A 12 10.21 -28.32 -5.85
N PHE A 13 10.06 -27.00 -5.97
CA PHE A 13 9.96 -26.06 -4.86
C PHE A 13 8.61 -25.37 -4.90
N GLY A 14 7.87 -25.33 -3.80
CA GLY A 14 6.57 -24.70 -3.80
C GLY A 14 5.86 -24.62 -2.46
N ASN A 15 4.69 -23.98 -2.49
CA ASN A 15 3.77 -23.97 -1.36
C ASN A 15 2.96 -25.28 -1.29
N ARG A 16 2.16 -25.43 -0.23
CA ARG A 16 1.29 -26.60 -0.02
C ARG A 16 0.42 -26.94 -1.24
N LYS A 17 -0.13 -25.92 -1.89
CA LYS A 17 -1.02 -26.06 -3.05
C LYS A 17 -0.29 -26.71 -4.24
N LEU A 18 0.89 -26.20 -4.60
CA LEU A 18 1.68 -26.72 -5.73
C LEU A 18 2.10 -28.19 -5.52
N VAL A 19 2.53 -28.54 -4.30
CA VAL A 19 2.97 -29.90 -3.97
C VAL A 19 1.81 -30.90 -4.03
N THR A 20 0.64 -30.49 -3.53
CA THR A 20 -0.58 -31.32 -3.55
C THR A 20 -1.10 -31.49 -4.99
N GLU A 21 -1.08 -30.43 -5.81
CA GLU A 21 -1.44 -30.48 -7.23
C GLU A 21 -0.49 -31.37 -8.05
N SER A 22 0.76 -31.51 -7.60
CA SER A 22 1.76 -32.43 -8.18
C SER A 22 1.58 -33.88 -7.75
N GLY A 23 0.54 -34.19 -6.95
CA GLY A 23 0.23 -35.55 -6.48
C GLY A 23 1.16 -36.07 -5.38
N ILE A 24 1.95 -35.20 -4.74
CA ILE A 24 2.88 -35.57 -3.69
C ILE A 24 2.17 -35.48 -2.35
N THR A 25 2.22 -36.56 -1.56
CA THR A 25 1.59 -36.61 -0.24
C THR A 25 2.48 -35.92 0.79
N ILE A 26 1.91 -34.98 1.55
CA ILE A 26 2.61 -34.27 2.62
C ILE A 26 2.37 -35.04 3.94
N PRO A 27 3.41 -35.58 4.59
CA PRO A 27 3.27 -36.24 5.89
C PRO A 27 2.85 -35.26 6.99
N THR A 28 2.08 -35.73 7.97
CA THR A 28 1.55 -34.89 9.07
C THR A 28 2.63 -34.14 9.84
N HIS A 29 3.78 -34.77 10.11
CA HIS A 29 4.89 -34.11 10.82
C HIS A 29 5.50 -32.93 10.05
N VAL A 30 5.51 -32.97 8.72
CA VAL A 30 5.99 -31.85 7.90
C VAL A 30 4.93 -30.75 7.85
N GLU A 31 3.66 -31.13 7.82
CA GLU A 31 2.55 -30.20 7.89
C GLU A 31 2.55 -29.43 9.22
N ASP A 32 2.77 -30.10 10.35
CA ASP A 32 2.88 -29.46 11.67
C ASP A 32 4.07 -28.49 11.73
N PHE A 33 5.22 -28.89 11.18
CA PHE A 33 6.41 -28.02 11.08
C PHE A 33 6.17 -26.78 10.20
N LEU A 34 5.46 -26.94 9.07
CA LEU A 34 5.06 -25.82 8.22
C LEU A 34 4.13 -24.86 8.97
N VAL A 35 3.16 -25.40 9.72
CA VAL A 35 2.24 -24.57 10.53
C VAL A 35 3.03 -23.73 11.53
N GLU A 36 3.98 -24.34 12.25
CA GLU A 36 4.82 -23.64 13.23
C GLU A 36 5.67 -22.52 12.59
N LEU A 37 6.21 -22.77 11.39
CA LEU A 37 6.92 -21.76 10.61
C LEU A 37 6.00 -20.61 10.19
N GLU A 38 4.83 -20.92 9.65
CA GLU A 38 3.83 -19.95 9.18
C GLU A 38 3.29 -19.08 10.32
N GLU A 39 3.04 -19.68 11.50
CA GLU A 39 2.64 -18.97 12.72
C GLU A 39 3.75 -18.05 13.26
N SER A 40 5.00 -18.40 12.99
CA SER A 40 6.18 -17.58 13.32
C SER A 40 6.51 -16.53 12.25
N ALA A 41 5.54 -16.17 11.40
CA ALA A 41 5.69 -15.19 10.31
C ALA A 41 6.78 -15.56 9.27
N LYS A 42 6.99 -16.86 9.04
CA LYS A 42 7.89 -17.36 8.00
C LYS A 42 7.09 -17.95 6.85
N THR A 43 7.60 -17.82 5.63
CA THR A 43 7.06 -18.48 4.46
C THR A 43 7.60 -19.90 4.39
N GLY A 44 6.72 -20.88 4.50
CA GLY A 44 7.05 -22.30 4.37
C GLY A 44 7.17 -22.71 2.91
N ILE A 45 8.33 -23.23 2.52
CA ILE A 45 8.63 -23.74 1.19
C ILE A 45 8.89 -25.24 1.30
N LEU A 46 8.13 -26.04 0.56
CA LEU A 46 8.33 -27.48 0.46
C LEU A 46 9.27 -27.82 -0.70
N VAL A 47 10.10 -28.85 -0.48
CA VAL A 47 11.06 -29.36 -1.46
C VAL A 47 10.78 -30.84 -1.72
N ALA A 48 10.58 -31.18 -2.99
CA ALA A 48 10.41 -32.55 -3.43
C ALA A 48 11.41 -32.91 -4.54
N TYR A 49 11.83 -34.18 -4.56
CA TYR A 49 12.73 -34.77 -5.55
C TYR A 49 12.14 -36.08 -6.04
N ASP A 50 12.05 -36.25 -7.37
CA ASP A 50 11.51 -37.44 -8.02
C ASP A 50 10.18 -37.89 -7.41
N ASN A 51 9.23 -36.94 -7.30
CA ASN A 51 7.89 -37.14 -6.73
C ASN A 51 7.85 -37.52 -5.23
N SER A 52 8.97 -37.42 -4.52
CA SER A 52 9.05 -37.67 -3.08
C SER A 52 9.40 -36.38 -2.34
N LEU A 53 8.63 -36.06 -1.30
CA LEU A 53 8.93 -34.92 -0.45
C LEU A 53 10.22 -35.19 0.35
N ILE A 54 11.18 -34.26 0.29
CA ILE A 54 12.48 -34.37 0.98
C ILE A 54 12.50 -33.54 2.26
N GLY A 55 11.77 -32.42 2.29
CA GLY A 55 11.70 -31.56 3.47
C GLY A 55 10.98 -30.23 3.23
N GLY A 56 10.98 -29.40 4.27
CA GLY A 56 10.45 -28.03 4.24
C GLY A 56 11.49 -27.04 4.76
N LEU A 57 11.48 -25.82 4.20
CA LEU A 57 12.35 -24.72 4.57
C LEU A 57 11.50 -23.51 4.93
N GLY A 58 11.87 -22.81 6.00
CA GLY A 58 11.24 -21.54 6.37
C GLY A 58 12.10 -20.36 5.92
N VAL A 59 11.53 -19.47 5.11
CA VAL A 59 12.17 -18.20 4.74
C VAL A 59 11.48 -17.08 5.49
N ALA A 60 12.24 -16.21 6.15
CA ALA A 60 11.71 -15.04 6.84
C ALA A 60 12.14 -13.78 6.07
N ASP A 61 11.17 -12.92 5.76
CA ASP A 61 11.47 -11.54 5.36
C ASP A 61 11.30 -10.64 6.60
N PRO A 62 12.37 -10.06 7.14
CA PRO A 62 12.27 -9.28 8.37
C PRO A 62 11.44 -8.02 8.13
N LEU A 63 10.46 -7.81 9.00
CA LEU A 63 9.69 -6.57 9.01
C LEU A 63 10.59 -5.36 9.26
N LYS A 64 10.26 -4.26 8.59
CA LYS A 64 10.88 -2.96 8.88
C LYS A 64 10.59 -2.56 10.31
N ARG A 65 11.62 -2.07 11.02
CA ARG A 65 11.54 -1.73 12.44
C ARG A 65 10.49 -0.67 12.73
N GLU A 66 10.32 0.25 11.79
CA GLU A 66 9.35 1.34 11.86
C GLU A 66 7.91 0.93 11.52
N ALA A 67 7.68 -0.27 10.96
CA ALA A 67 6.37 -0.64 10.41
C ALA A 67 5.25 -0.58 11.45
N ALA A 68 5.46 -1.12 12.65
CA ALA A 68 4.47 -1.08 13.73
C ALA A 68 4.13 0.34 14.17
N VAL A 69 5.16 1.21 14.29
CA VAL A 69 4.97 2.63 14.65
C VAL A 69 4.20 3.38 13.56
N VAL A 70 4.49 3.07 12.29
CA VAL A 70 3.81 3.68 11.15
C VAL A 70 2.33 3.28 11.10
N VAL A 71 2.03 1.99 11.28
CA VAL A 71 0.65 1.48 11.33
C VAL A 71 -0.13 2.15 12.48
N GLU A 72 0.49 2.31 13.66
CA GLU A 72 -0.13 3.01 14.78
C GLU A 72 -0.37 4.50 14.48
N GLY A 73 0.60 5.16 13.83
CA GLY A 73 0.49 6.56 13.41
C GLY A 73 -0.64 6.77 12.41
N LEU A 74 -0.78 5.89 11.41
CA LEU A 74 -1.88 5.94 10.44
C LEU A 74 -3.24 5.83 11.12
N LYS A 75 -3.39 4.90 12.08
CA LYS A 75 -4.62 4.76 12.86
C LYS A 75 -4.95 6.03 13.66
N LYS A 76 -3.95 6.66 14.28
CA LYS A 76 -4.10 7.95 14.99
C LYS A 76 -4.54 9.09 14.06
N MET A 77 -4.24 8.99 12.77
CA MET A 77 -4.68 9.94 11.74
C MET A 77 -6.05 9.60 11.13
N ASN A 78 -6.76 8.61 11.69
CA ASN A 78 -8.00 8.03 11.15
C ASN A 78 -7.84 7.48 9.73
N VAL A 79 -6.67 6.90 9.43
CA VAL A 79 -6.42 6.13 8.21
C VAL A 79 -6.43 4.65 8.58
N MET A 80 -7.24 3.86 7.88
CA MET A 80 -7.37 2.42 8.13
C MET A 80 -6.29 1.65 7.35
N PRO A 81 -5.30 1.04 8.02
CA PRO A 81 -4.29 0.25 7.33
C PRO A 81 -4.83 -1.14 6.99
N VAL A 82 -4.67 -1.55 5.73
CA VAL A 82 -5.03 -2.87 5.21
C VAL A 82 -3.79 -3.50 4.58
N MET A 83 -3.53 -4.78 4.87
CA MET A 83 -2.42 -5.52 4.26
C MET A 83 -2.93 -6.34 3.08
N VAL A 84 -2.28 -6.22 1.92
CA VAL A 84 -2.55 -7.05 0.75
C VAL A 84 -1.27 -7.78 0.36
N THR A 85 -1.26 -9.11 0.41
CA THR A 85 -0.09 -9.95 0.11
C THR A 85 -0.46 -11.18 -0.72
N GLY A 86 0.52 -11.70 -1.46
CA GLY A 86 0.44 -13.00 -2.14
C GLY A 86 0.82 -14.18 -1.24
N ASP A 87 1.31 -13.93 -0.02
CA ASP A 87 1.68 -14.99 0.92
C ASP A 87 0.46 -15.76 1.43
N ASN A 88 0.71 -16.93 2.02
CA ASN A 88 -0.29 -17.74 2.70
C ASN A 88 -1.00 -16.92 3.80
N CYS A 89 -2.32 -17.11 3.92
CA CYS A 89 -3.16 -16.55 4.99
C CYS A 89 -2.53 -16.61 6.40
N ARG A 90 -1.87 -17.72 6.77
CA ARG A 90 -1.28 -17.86 8.12
C ARG A 90 -0.10 -16.92 8.33
N THR A 91 0.86 -16.94 7.41
CA THR A 91 2.03 -16.04 7.44
C THR A 91 1.58 -14.58 7.40
N ALA A 92 0.66 -14.23 6.49
CA ALA A 92 0.14 -12.88 6.37
C ALA A 92 -0.52 -12.37 7.67
N ARG A 93 -1.32 -13.21 8.33
CA ARG A 93 -1.95 -12.85 9.63
C ARG A 93 -0.94 -12.76 10.76
N ALA A 94 0.10 -13.60 10.76
CA ALA A 94 1.16 -13.53 11.76
C ALA A 94 1.92 -12.20 11.63
N VAL A 95 2.33 -11.84 10.42
CA VAL A 95 2.98 -10.56 10.10
C VAL A 95 2.07 -9.39 10.46
N ALA A 96 0.81 -9.41 10.04
CA ALA A 96 -0.16 -8.36 10.34
C ALA A 96 -0.36 -8.18 11.85
N ARG A 97 -0.39 -9.26 12.64
CA ARG A 97 -0.51 -9.19 14.09
C ARG A 97 0.71 -8.51 14.73
N GLU A 98 1.91 -8.77 14.22
CA GLU A 98 3.15 -8.17 14.72
C GLU A 98 3.18 -6.65 14.50
N VAL A 99 2.67 -6.17 13.36
CA VAL A 99 2.56 -4.72 13.07
C VAL A 99 1.25 -4.07 13.51
N GLY A 100 0.29 -4.86 13.98
CA GLY A 100 -1.01 -4.41 14.46
C GLY A 100 -2.05 -4.11 13.36
N ILE A 101 -1.95 -4.68 12.16
CA ILE A 101 -2.98 -4.58 11.11
C ILE A 101 -4.11 -5.60 11.38
N GLN A 102 -5.37 -5.16 11.25
CA GLN A 102 -6.53 -6.02 11.47
C GLN A 102 -7.03 -6.65 10.17
N ASP A 103 -7.12 -5.86 9.11
CA ASP A 103 -7.63 -6.30 7.82
C ASP A 103 -6.50 -6.79 6.91
N VAL A 104 -6.57 -8.06 6.52
CA VAL A 104 -5.54 -8.74 5.74
C VAL A 104 -6.18 -9.50 4.59
N MET A 105 -5.75 -9.18 3.37
CA MET A 105 -6.07 -9.90 2.14
C MET A 105 -4.82 -10.68 1.71
N ALA A 106 -4.84 -11.99 1.93
CA ALA A 106 -3.72 -12.89 1.64
C ALA A 106 -4.00 -13.74 0.39
N GLU A 107 -2.97 -14.38 -0.14
CA GLU A 107 -3.02 -15.21 -1.35
C GLU A 107 -3.54 -14.46 -2.59
N VAL A 108 -3.32 -13.14 -2.64
CA VAL A 108 -3.77 -12.28 -3.74
C VAL A 108 -2.71 -12.27 -4.85
N MET A 109 -3.10 -12.72 -6.05
CA MET A 109 -2.24 -12.62 -7.24
C MET A 109 -2.01 -11.16 -7.64
N PRO A 110 -0.89 -10.81 -8.31
CA PRO A 110 -0.61 -9.43 -8.73
C PRO A 110 -1.76 -8.77 -9.50
N ALA A 111 -2.40 -9.50 -10.41
CA ALA A 111 -3.58 -9.02 -11.15
C ALA A 111 -4.79 -8.75 -10.24
N GLY A 112 -4.97 -9.55 -9.18
CA GLY A 112 -6.08 -9.41 -8.23
C GLY A 112 -5.91 -8.28 -7.21
N LYS A 113 -4.69 -7.75 -7.03
CA LYS A 113 -4.45 -6.62 -6.11
C LYS A 113 -5.23 -5.37 -6.52
N ALA A 114 -5.32 -5.10 -7.82
CA ALA A 114 -6.10 -3.98 -8.35
C ALA A 114 -7.61 -4.14 -8.08
N ASP A 115 -8.12 -5.37 -8.13
CA ASP A 115 -9.54 -5.64 -7.84
C ASP A 115 -9.88 -5.44 -6.37
N VAL A 116 -8.96 -5.79 -5.45
CA VAL A 116 -9.09 -5.49 -4.02
C VAL A 116 -9.16 -3.99 -3.77
N ILE A 117 -8.34 -3.20 -4.47
CA ILE A 117 -8.39 -1.74 -4.35
C ILE A 117 -9.74 -1.20 -4.84
N ARG A 118 -10.20 -1.66 -5.99
CA ARG A 118 -11.51 -1.28 -6.54
C ARG A 118 -12.66 -1.65 -5.62
N SER A 119 -12.60 -2.78 -4.90
CA SER A 119 -13.65 -3.11 -3.94
C SER A 119 -13.75 -2.07 -2.82
N PHE A 120 -12.62 -1.62 -2.26
CA PHE A 120 -12.63 -0.56 -1.25
C PHE A 120 -13.09 0.80 -1.80
N GLN A 121 -12.72 1.13 -3.04
CA GLN A 121 -13.17 2.35 -3.72
C GLN A 121 -14.68 2.33 -3.98
N ASN A 122 -15.23 1.18 -4.38
CA ASN A 122 -16.68 1.00 -4.60
C ASN A 122 -17.48 1.16 -3.30
N ASP A 123 -16.87 0.84 -2.15
CA ASP A 123 -17.44 1.08 -0.82
C ASP A 123 -17.36 2.57 -0.39
N GLY A 124 -16.85 3.45 -1.26
CA GLY A 124 -16.74 4.89 -1.03
C GLY A 124 -15.47 5.31 -0.29
N SER A 125 -14.52 4.41 -0.09
CA SER A 125 -13.23 4.74 0.53
C SER A 125 -12.28 5.38 -0.49
N VAL A 126 -11.52 6.38 -0.06
CA VAL A 126 -10.36 6.87 -0.81
C VAL A 126 -9.16 6.01 -0.44
N VAL A 127 -8.58 5.33 -1.43
CA VAL A 127 -7.55 4.30 -1.20
C VAL A 127 -6.19 4.83 -1.60
N ALA A 128 -5.23 4.78 -0.67
CA ALA A 128 -3.82 4.99 -0.96
C ALA A 128 -3.08 3.65 -0.87
N THR A 129 -2.32 3.31 -1.91
CA THR A 129 -1.52 2.07 -1.95
C THR A 129 -0.05 2.39 -1.71
N VAL A 130 0.61 1.57 -0.91
CA VAL A 130 2.05 1.70 -0.65
C VAL A 130 2.75 0.41 -1.07
N GLY A 131 3.72 0.48 -1.98
CA GLY A 131 4.38 -0.70 -2.54
C GLY A 131 5.79 -0.44 -3.06
N ASP A 132 6.45 -1.47 -3.57
CA ASP A 132 7.82 -1.40 -4.12
C ASP A 132 7.89 -0.85 -5.56
N GLY A 133 6.74 -0.71 -6.22
CA GLY A 133 6.61 -0.20 -7.59
C GLY A 133 6.91 -1.21 -8.69
N ILE A 134 7.50 -2.38 -8.38
CA ILE A 134 7.84 -3.41 -9.37
C ILE A 134 6.69 -4.40 -9.49
N ASN A 135 6.30 -5.01 -8.37
CA ASN A 135 5.26 -6.05 -8.34
C ASN A 135 3.86 -5.46 -8.08
N ASP A 136 3.84 -4.23 -7.57
CA ASP A 136 2.63 -3.53 -7.15
C ASP A 136 2.17 -2.46 -8.14
N SER A 137 2.81 -2.34 -9.32
CA SER A 137 2.48 -1.30 -10.30
C SER A 137 0.99 -1.28 -10.73
N PRO A 138 0.27 -2.41 -10.92
CA PRO A 138 -1.15 -2.35 -11.23
C PRO A 138 -2.00 -1.87 -10.05
N ALA A 139 -1.54 -2.12 -8.83
CA ALA A 139 -2.22 -1.72 -7.61
C ALA A 139 -2.00 -0.22 -7.34
N LEU A 140 -0.77 0.28 -7.53
CA LEU A 140 -0.44 1.70 -7.42
C LEU A 140 -1.25 2.53 -8.42
N ALA A 141 -1.29 2.10 -9.68
CA ALA A 141 -2.04 2.81 -10.73
C ALA A 141 -3.57 2.74 -10.56
N ALA A 142 -4.10 1.74 -9.85
CA ALA A 142 -5.54 1.61 -9.60
C ALA A 142 -6.01 2.43 -8.39
N SER A 143 -5.12 2.77 -7.46
CA SER A 143 -5.45 3.52 -6.25
C SER A 143 -5.66 5.00 -6.51
N ASP A 144 -6.34 5.69 -5.59
CA ASP A 144 -6.52 7.15 -5.67
C ASP A 144 -5.20 7.89 -5.45
N VAL A 145 -4.29 7.27 -4.68
CA VAL A 145 -2.92 7.75 -4.46
C VAL A 145 -1.96 6.56 -4.39
N GLY A 146 -1.17 6.37 -5.43
CA GLY A 146 -0.08 5.38 -5.46
C GLY A 146 1.20 5.94 -4.84
N MET A 147 1.74 5.26 -3.81
CA MET A 147 3.00 5.62 -3.16
C MET A 147 4.04 4.50 -3.32
N ALA A 148 5.13 4.75 -4.04
CA ALA A 148 6.23 3.81 -4.18
C ALA A 148 7.30 4.05 -3.10
N ILE A 149 7.83 2.99 -2.49
CA ILE A 149 8.92 3.05 -1.50
C ILE A 149 10.22 2.53 -2.08
N GLY A 150 11.30 3.28 -1.83
CA GLY A 150 12.64 2.90 -2.24
C GLY A 150 12.97 3.46 -3.62
N ALA A 151 14.25 3.72 -3.83
CA ALA A 151 14.73 4.46 -4.98
C ALA A 151 14.41 3.75 -6.31
N GLY A 152 13.53 4.36 -7.09
CA GLY A 152 13.83 4.76 -8.48
C GLY A 152 14.11 3.64 -9.47
N THR A 153 13.21 2.66 -9.58
CA THR A 153 13.04 1.99 -10.86
C THR A 153 12.15 2.88 -11.74
N ASP A 154 12.43 2.96 -13.04
CA ASP A 154 11.60 3.75 -13.98
C ASP A 154 10.13 3.32 -13.91
N ILE A 155 9.89 2.03 -13.66
CA ILE A 155 8.55 1.45 -13.49
C ILE A 155 7.81 2.06 -12.28
N ALA A 156 8.49 2.23 -11.14
CA ALA A 156 7.89 2.83 -9.95
C ALA A 156 7.57 4.32 -10.16
N ILE A 157 8.37 5.04 -10.94
CA ILE A 157 8.17 6.46 -11.25
C ILE A 157 6.98 6.65 -12.19
N GLU A 158 6.77 5.73 -13.15
CA GLU A 158 5.62 5.81 -14.06
C GLU A 158 4.31 5.39 -13.40
N ALA A 159 4.35 4.47 -12.43
CA ALA A 159 3.14 3.88 -11.85
C ALA A 159 2.62 4.57 -10.57
N ALA A 160 3.41 5.41 -9.89
CA ALA A 160 3.06 6.00 -8.60
C ALA A 160 2.97 7.53 -8.65
N ASP A 161 1.99 8.10 -7.97
CA ASP A 161 1.84 9.55 -7.79
C ASP A 161 2.91 10.15 -6.87
N TYR A 162 3.39 9.36 -5.91
CA TYR A 162 4.40 9.77 -4.94
C TYR A 162 5.52 8.75 -4.83
N VAL A 163 6.77 9.18 -5.06
CA VAL A 163 7.95 8.31 -4.93
C VAL A 163 8.73 8.68 -3.67
N LEU A 164 8.79 7.74 -2.72
CA LEU A 164 9.55 7.88 -1.48
C LEU A 164 11.01 7.53 -1.73
N MET A 165 11.84 8.58 -1.80
CA MET A 165 13.28 8.48 -2.07
C MET A 165 14.02 7.65 -1.02
N ARG A 166 13.57 7.68 0.24
CA ARG A 166 14.16 6.88 1.32
C ARG A 166 13.40 5.57 1.43
N ASN A 167 14.12 4.51 1.78
CA ASN A 167 13.51 3.23 2.10
C ASN A 167 12.89 3.22 3.52
N ASN A 168 12.19 4.29 3.93
CA ASN A 168 11.61 4.47 5.26
C ASN A 168 10.08 4.64 5.16
N LEU A 169 9.33 3.82 5.90
CA LEU A 169 7.86 3.88 5.93
C LEU A 169 7.32 5.16 6.61
N GLU A 170 8.10 5.82 7.47
CA GLU A 170 7.70 7.06 8.15
C GLU A 170 7.40 8.21 7.17
N ASP A 171 7.99 8.17 5.97
CA ASP A 171 7.75 9.20 4.96
C ASP A 171 6.29 9.16 4.46
N VAL A 172 5.59 8.01 4.58
CA VAL A 172 4.15 7.89 4.29
C VAL A 172 3.33 8.78 5.23
N ILE A 173 3.58 8.68 6.55
CA ILE A 173 2.92 9.54 7.55
C ILE A 173 3.23 11.00 7.27
N THR A 174 4.50 11.29 7.01
CA THR A 174 4.97 12.66 6.75
C THR A 174 4.26 13.26 5.53
N ALA A 175 4.12 12.50 4.45
CA ALA A 175 3.42 12.94 3.25
C ALA A 175 1.93 13.24 3.52
N ILE A 176 1.24 12.37 4.26
CA ILE A 176 -0.17 12.57 4.62
C ILE A 176 -0.34 13.80 5.53
N ASP A 177 0.51 13.96 6.54
CA ASP A 177 0.47 15.11 7.46
C ASP A 177 0.76 16.42 6.72
N LEU A 178 1.78 16.43 5.86
CA LEU A 178 2.14 17.58 5.04
C LEU A 178 0.99 17.97 4.09
N SER A 179 0.36 16.99 3.44
CA SER A 179 -0.79 17.21 2.58
C SER A 179 -1.94 17.87 3.35
N ARG A 180 -2.32 17.31 4.50
CA ARG A 180 -3.41 17.87 5.34
C ARG A 180 -3.11 19.30 5.79
N LYS A 181 -1.89 19.58 6.24
CA LYS A 181 -1.48 20.94 6.65
C LYS A 181 -1.51 21.92 5.47
N THR A 182 -1.03 21.49 4.31
CA THR A 182 -1.02 22.31 3.10
C THR A 182 -2.43 22.65 2.65
N PHE A 183 -3.33 21.67 2.57
CA PHE A 183 -4.73 21.91 2.21
C PHE A 183 -5.47 22.76 3.25
N ALA A 184 -5.16 22.64 4.54
CA ALA A 184 -5.70 23.53 5.56
C ALA A 184 -5.28 25.00 5.32
N ARG A 185 -4.01 25.23 4.94
CA ARG A 185 -3.52 26.57 4.59
C ARG A 185 -4.13 27.11 3.31
N ILE A 186 -4.27 26.27 2.27
CA ILE A 186 -4.94 26.65 1.02
C ILE A 186 -6.38 27.08 1.28
N ARG A 187 -7.14 26.31 2.07
CA ARG A 187 -8.52 26.66 2.45
C ARG A 187 -8.57 27.98 3.22
N LEU A 188 -7.65 28.21 4.14
CA LEU A 188 -7.59 29.46 4.89
C LEU A 188 -7.31 30.66 3.97
N ASN A 189 -6.33 30.55 3.07
CA ASN A 189 -6.02 31.59 2.10
C ASN A 189 -7.21 31.87 1.19
N TYR A 190 -7.90 30.81 0.73
CA TYR A 190 -9.09 30.94 -0.10
C TYR A 190 -10.23 31.65 0.63
N VAL A 191 -10.45 31.35 1.92
CA VAL A 191 -11.44 32.03 2.76
C VAL A 191 -11.12 33.53 2.87
N PHE A 192 -9.86 33.90 3.12
CA PHE A 192 -9.48 35.32 3.16
C PHE A 192 -9.65 36.03 1.82
N ALA A 193 -9.23 35.40 0.73
CA ALA A 193 -9.41 35.95 -0.61
C ALA A 193 -10.89 36.15 -0.97
N MET A 194 -11.74 35.17 -0.63
CA MET A 194 -13.18 35.26 -0.86
C MET A 194 -13.84 36.29 0.05
N ALA A 195 -13.46 36.39 1.32
CA ALA A 195 -13.99 37.38 2.25
C ALA A 195 -13.71 38.81 1.77
N TYR A 196 -12.49 39.08 1.29
CA TYR A 196 -12.15 40.37 0.68
C TYR A 196 -13.09 40.71 -0.48
N ASN A 197 -13.29 39.78 -1.42
CA ASN A 197 -14.16 39.98 -2.57
C ASN A 197 -15.64 40.15 -2.17
N VAL A 198 -16.12 39.34 -1.22
CA VAL A 198 -17.50 39.41 -0.69
C VAL A 198 -17.78 40.77 -0.05
N VAL A 199 -16.79 41.41 0.58
CA VAL A 199 -16.93 42.76 1.14
C VAL A 199 -16.75 43.84 0.07
N ALA A 200 -15.77 43.69 -0.83
CA ALA A 200 -15.45 44.69 -1.85
C ALA A 200 -16.57 44.86 -2.89
N ILE A 201 -17.22 43.77 -3.31
CA ILE A 201 -18.26 43.81 -4.36
C ILE A 201 -19.47 44.67 -3.94
N PRO A 202 -20.11 44.49 -2.77
CA PRO A 202 -21.21 45.34 -2.33
C PRO A 202 -20.82 46.81 -2.16
N ILE A 203 -19.58 47.08 -1.69
CA ILE A 203 -19.10 48.45 -1.54
C ILE A 203 -18.94 49.09 -2.93
N ALA A 204 -18.33 48.39 -3.89
CA ALA A 204 -18.20 48.86 -5.28
C ALA A 204 -19.56 49.02 -5.97
N ALA A 205 -20.54 48.15 -5.66
CA ALA A 205 -21.93 48.24 -6.12
C ALA A 205 -22.69 49.43 -5.49
N GLY A 206 -22.09 50.16 -4.56
CA GLY A 206 -22.62 51.42 -4.05
C GLY A 206 -23.47 51.30 -2.79
N VAL A 207 -23.38 50.20 -2.01
CA VAL A 207 -24.08 50.08 -0.72
C VAL A 207 -23.76 51.25 0.23
N LEU A 208 -22.52 51.77 0.19
CA LEU A 208 -22.09 52.92 1.00
C LEU A 208 -22.34 54.28 0.34
N TYR A 209 -22.84 54.32 -0.89
CA TYR A 209 -23.05 55.56 -1.64
C TYR A 209 -24.13 56.46 -1.04
N PRO A 210 -25.31 55.96 -0.58
CA PRO A 210 -26.37 56.81 -0.04
C PRO A 210 -25.99 57.53 1.26
N SER A 211 -25.13 56.94 2.09
CA SER A 211 -24.74 57.46 3.40
C SER A 211 -23.41 58.22 3.38
N LEU A 212 -22.41 57.73 2.65
CA LEU A 212 -21.04 58.31 2.67
C LEU A 212 -20.62 58.95 1.33
N ARG A 213 -21.39 58.79 0.24
CA ARG A 213 -20.99 59.18 -1.14
C ARG A 213 -19.61 58.63 -1.56
N ILE A 214 -19.18 57.52 -0.98
CA ILE A 214 -17.93 56.85 -1.34
C ILE A 214 -18.24 55.84 -2.46
N MET A 215 -17.44 55.90 -3.52
CA MET A 215 -17.49 54.97 -4.64
C MET A 215 -16.08 54.40 -4.81
N LEU A 216 -15.93 53.06 -4.78
CA LEU A 216 -14.61 52.46 -4.88
C LEU A 216 -14.06 52.64 -6.31
N PRO A 217 -12.91 53.33 -6.50
CA PRO A 217 -12.36 53.49 -7.82
C PRO A 217 -11.71 52.16 -8.29
N PRO A 218 -11.70 51.85 -9.61
CA PRO A 218 -11.25 50.55 -10.12
C PRO A 218 -9.81 50.17 -9.73
N TRP A 219 -8.93 51.15 -9.55
CA TRP A 219 -7.54 50.92 -9.15
C TRP A 219 -7.40 50.41 -7.71
N ALA A 220 -8.39 50.61 -6.85
CA ALA A 220 -8.39 50.11 -5.48
C ALA A 220 -8.72 48.61 -5.38
N ALA A 221 -9.20 47.99 -6.47
CA ALA A 221 -9.55 46.57 -6.50
C ALA A 221 -8.39 45.64 -6.92
N GLY A 222 -7.28 46.19 -7.41
CA GLY A 222 -6.20 45.43 -8.07
C GLY A 222 -4.84 45.44 -7.38
N ALA A 223 -4.75 45.88 -6.12
CA ALA A 223 -3.53 45.87 -5.32
C ALA A 223 -3.55 44.77 -4.26
#